data_AF-A0A2M8C031-F1
#
_entry.id   AF-A0A2M8C031-F1
#
_cell.length_a   1.000
_cell.length_b   1.000
_cell.length_c   1.000
_cell.angle_alpha   90.00
_cell.angle_beta   90.00
_cell.angle_gamma   90.00
#
_symmetry.space_group_name_H-M   'P 1'
#
loop_
_entity.id
_entity.type
_entity.pdbx_description
1 polymer ?
#
loop_
_entity_poly.entity_id
_entity_poly.type
_entity_poly.pdbx_seq_one_letter_code
_entity_poly.pdbx_strand_id
1 'polypeptide(L)' 'MTKVKDLTIDELGYLIEQKILEVLGDPDSGLELREEFKEELKERLKNPSRKISHEEVVKRLG' A
#
# COMPACT_ATOMS: atom_id res chain seq x y z
N MET A 1 12.45 -18.33 21.50
CA MET A 1 11.29 -17.41 21.52
C MET A 1 11.79 -16.05 21.94
N THR A 2 11.74 -15.08 21.04
CA THR A 2 12.05 -13.67 21.33
C THR A 2 11.02 -13.15 22.33
N LYS A 3 11.46 -12.59 23.46
CA LYS A 3 10.58 -11.96 24.44
C LYS A 3 10.47 -10.47 24.11
N VAL A 4 9.37 -9.83 24.51
CA VAL A 4 9.15 -8.38 24.26
C VAL A 4 10.30 -7.53 24.80
N LYS A 5 10.89 -7.93 25.93
CA LYS A 5 12.04 -7.26 26.53
C LYS A 5 13.34 -7.35 25.71
N ASP A 6 13.38 -8.20 24.69
CA ASP A 6 14.54 -8.39 23.82
C ASP A 6 14.45 -7.49 22.57
N LEU A 7 13.37 -6.72 22.40
CA LEU A 7 13.16 -5.79 21.29
C LEU A 7 13.79 -4.42 21.59
N THR A 8 14.37 -3.81 20.56
CA THR A 8 14.66 -2.38 20.56
C THR A 8 13.37 -1.55 20.56
N ILE A 9 13.47 -0.26 20.86
CA ILE A 9 12.32 0.65 20.82
C ILE A 9 11.73 0.72 19.42
N ASP A 10 12.57 0.72 18.39
CA ASP A 10 12.12 0.78 16.99
C ASP A 10 11.38 -0.49 16.57
N GLU A 11 11.90 -1.67 16.94
CA GLU A 11 11.23 -2.95 16.68
C GLU A 11 9.91 -3.08 17.44
N LEU A 12 9.84 -2.56 18.66
CA LEU A 12 8.59 -2.52 19.43
C LEU A 12 7.58 -1.57 18.78
N GLY A 13 8.01 -0.41 18.31
CA GLY A 13 7.17 0.54 17.57
C GLY A 13 6.57 -0.08 16.32
N TYR A 14 7.40 -0.75 15.52
CA TYR A 14 6.96 -1.47 14.32
C TYR A 14 5.96 -2.58 14.63
N LEU A 15 6.20 -3.38 15.69
CA LEU A 15 5.28 -4.44 16.11
C LEU A 15 3.90 -3.88 16.52
N ILE A 16 3.89 -2.73 17.21
CA ILE A 16 2.65 -2.05 17.61
C ILE A 16 1.89 -1.56 16.38
N GLU A 17 2.57 -0.89 15.44
CA GLU A 17 1.95 -0.42 14.20
C GLU A 17 1.31 -1.57 13.40
N GLN A 18 2.03 -2.68 13.23
CA GLN A 18 1.50 -3.88 12.57
C GLN A 18 0.25 -4.40 13.29
N LYS A 19 0.25 -4.48 14.62
CA LYS A 19 -0.94 -4.94 15.37
C LYS A 19 -2.10 -3.97 15.32
N ILE A 20 -1.85 -2.67 15.28
CA ILE A 20 -2.91 -1.68 15.12
C ILE A 20 -3.58 -1.86 13.75
N LEU A 21 -2.80 -2.01 12.68
CA LEU A 21 -3.33 -2.27 11.33
C LEU A 21 -4.10 -3.59 11.23
N GLU A 22 -3.60 -4.65 11.87
CA GLU A 22 -4.32 -5.94 11.91
C GLU A 22 -5.64 -5.87 12.68
N VAL A 23 -5.71 -5.08 13.75
CA VAL A 23 -6.89 -5.02 14.64
C VAL A 23 -7.92 -4.00 14.15
N LEU A 24 -7.49 -2.84 13.71
CA LEU A 24 -8.38 -1.78 13.22
C LEU A 24 -8.74 -1.96 11.74
N GLY A 25 -7.95 -2.75 11.00
CA GLY A 25 -8.15 -2.97 9.58
C GLY A 25 -7.69 -1.78 8.73
N ASP A 26 -8.07 -1.82 7.45
CA ASP A 26 -7.87 -0.69 6.54
C ASP A 26 -8.73 0.50 7.00
N PRO A 27 -8.15 1.63 7.41
CA PRO A 27 -8.91 2.81 7.85
C PRO A 27 -9.81 3.38 6.74
N ASP A 28 -9.51 3.08 5.48
CA ASP A 28 -10.29 3.51 4.32
C ASP A 28 -11.35 2.47 3.91
N SER A 29 -11.46 1.36 4.65
CA SER A 29 -12.43 0.30 4.35
C SER A 29 -13.87 0.81 4.38
N GLY A 30 -14.59 0.61 3.28
CA GLY A 30 -15.98 1.04 3.12
C GLY A 30 -16.15 2.51 2.74
N LEU A 31 -15.07 3.28 2.57
CA LEU A 31 -15.15 4.63 2.01
C LEU A 31 -15.36 4.58 0.50
N GLU A 32 -16.18 5.50 0.01
CA GLU A 32 -16.29 5.73 -1.43
C GLU A 32 -15.17 6.63 -1.94
N LEU A 33 -14.77 6.40 -3.19
CA LEU A 33 -13.90 7.33 -3.90
C LEU A 33 -14.60 8.68 -4.06
N ARG A 34 -13.85 9.77 -3.91
CA ARG A 34 -14.33 11.13 -4.23
C ARG A 34 -14.73 11.20 -5.71
N GLU A 35 -15.77 11.96 -6.02
CA GLU A 35 -16.27 12.08 -7.41
C GLU A 35 -15.21 12.63 -8.36
N GLU A 36 -14.43 13.63 -7.93
CA GLU A 36 -13.29 14.17 -8.68
C GLU A 36 -12.27 13.10 -9.08
N PHE A 37 -12.00 12.15 -8.18
CA PHE A 37 -11.09 11.05 -8.42
C PHE A 37 -11.70 9.98 -9.33
N LYS A 38 -13.01 9.71 -9.18
CA LYS A 38 -13.75 8.80 -10.08
C LYS A 38 -13.73 9.33 -11.52
N GLU A 39 -13.89 10.63 -11.72
CA GLU A 39 -13.83 11.28 -13.04
C GLU A 39 -12.43 11.18 -13.67
N GLU A 40 -11.39 11.53 -12.91
CA GLU A 40 -10.01 11.42 -13.36
C GLU A 40 -9.66 9.96 -13.72
N LEU A 41 -10.07 9.00 -12.88
CA LEU A 41 -9.84 7.58 -13.12
C LEU A 41 -10.54 7.11 -14.40
N LYS A 42 -11.79 7.52 -14.64
CA LYS A 42 -12.52 7.21 -15.88
C LYS A 42 -11.78 7.76 -17.09
N GLU A 43 -11.26 8.98 -17.03
CA GLU A 43 -10.51 9.59 -18.13
C GLU A 43 -9.21 8.83 -18.42
N ARG A 44 -8.43 8.48 -17.39
CA ARG A 44 -7.21 7.67 -17.53
C ARG A 44 -7.51 6.30 -18.15
N LEU A 45 -8.63 5.68 -17.79
CA LEU A 45 -9.01 4.36 -18.32
C LEU A 45 -9.48 4.39 -19.78
N LYS A 46 -9.91 5.53 -20.32
CA LYS A 46 -10.25 5.66 -21.75
C LYS A 46 -9.03 5.48 -22.65
N ASN A 47 -7.85 5.91 -22.20
CA ASN A 47 -6.59 5.76 -22.90
C ASN A 47 -5.60 5.01 -22.00
N PRO A 48 -5.77 3.68 -21.85
CA PRO A 48 -4.93 2.90 -20.95
C PRO A 48 -3.46 3.07 -21.35
N SER A 49 -2.64 3.42 -20.36
CA SER A 49 -1.20 3.52 -20.56
C SER A 49 -0.64 2.19 -21.07
N ARG A 50 0.34 2.28 -21.96
CA ARG A 50 0.99 1.11 -22.54
C ARG A 50 1.66 0.33 -21.42
N LYS A 51 1.11 -0.85 -21.10
CA LYS A 51 1.71 -1.75 -20.10
C LYS A 51 2.96 -2.38 -20.71
N ILE A 52 4.02 -2.44 -19.93
CA ILE A 52 5.25 -3.17 -20.25
C ILE A 52 5.39 -4.36 -19.31
N SER A 53 6.07 -5.42 -19.76
CA SER A 53 6.30 -6.61 -18.92
C SER A 53 7.24 -6.27 -17.77
N HIS A 54 7.19 -7.08 -16.71
CA HIS A 54 8.14 -6.97 -15.59
C HIS A 54 9.59 -7.05 -16.07
N GLU A 55 9.89 -7.96 -17.00
CA GLU A 55 11.21 -8.10 -17.63
C GLU A 55 11.69 -6.81 -18.29
N GLU A 56 10.81 -6.12 -19.03
CA GLU A 56 11.13 -4.86 -19.69
C GLU A 56 11.35 -3.71 -18.68
N VAL A 57 10.63 -3.71 -17.55
CA VAL A 57 10.87 -2.76 -16.45
C VAL A 57 12.26 -2.95 -15.87
N VAL A 58 12.61 -4.19 -15.50
CA VAL A 58 13.92 -4.54 -14.93
C VAL A 58 15.04 -4.14 -15.89
N LYS A 59 14.87 -4.37 -17.20
CA LYS A 59 15.87 -3.98 -18.20
C LYS A 59 16.11 -2.47 -18.29
N ARG A 60 15.09 -1.64 -18.05
CA ARG A 60 15.17 -0.18 -18.20
C ARG A 60 15.62 0.55 -16.94
N LEU A 61 15.23 0.04 -15.77
CA LEU A 61 15.35 0.74 -14.48
C LEU A 61 16.14 -0.04 -13.42
N GLY A 62 16.41 -1.33 -13.66
CA GLY A 62 17.19 -2.19 -12.77
C GLY A 62 18.69 -2.11 -13.00
#